data_AF-A0A815XAW0-F1
#
_entry.id   AF-A0A815XAW0-F1
#
_cell.length_a   1.000
_cell.length_b   1.000
_cell.length_c   1.000
_cell.angle_alpha   90.00
_cell.angle_beta   90.00
_cell.angle_gamma   90.00
#
_symmetry.space_group_name_H-M   'P 1'
#
loop_
_entity.id
_entity.type
_entity.pdbx_description
1 polymer ?
#
loop_
_entity_poly.entity_id
_entity_poly.type
_entity_poly.pdbx_seq_one_letter_code
_entity_poly.pdbx_strand_id
1 'polypeptide(L)'
;MKNQDETDVDCGGTKCPKCRDTKNCTACYDCISGICRNNMCIPNDHCLNKITDNDETDIDCGGLQCPKCGDMKNCNVSADCINGSCINHKCIPAESCTDNVKNQDETDVDCGGTICTKCGSSKSCTQASDCSSGYCDSNHVCSNPTVATTPANPTTPSPAVSVTTSVSTSNYYGTESISLRPSTILSNVIIVVTVQKTVGAKWTGMFNNFPGGSMTESHDDNGAQVTYTWRSTGGLSIGSVGGSYTATAQFDLIGTAQPTTGDTYNVTITTDNGQTSTQLGHF
;
A
#
# COMPACT_ATOMS: atom_id res chain seq x y z
N MET A 1 6.01 -60.14 1.24
CA MET A 1 7.43 -59.94 1.64
C MET A 1 7.73 -58.47 1.39
N LYS A 2 8.39 -57.75 2.30
CA LYS A 2 8.79 -56.35 2.04
C LYS A 2 9.85 -56.35 0.95
N ASN A 3 9.63 -55.59 -0.13
CA ASN A 3 10.62 -55.45 -1.20
C ASN A 3 10.83 -53.97 -1.54
N GLN A 4 12.01 -53.62 -2.08
CA GLN A 4 12.39 -52.24 -2.37
C GLN A 4 12.32 -51.33 -1.12
N ASP A 5 11.73 -50.14 -1.22
CA ASP A 5 11.64 -49.12 -0.17
C ASP A 5 10.32 -49.16 0.63
N GLU A 6 9.55 -50.25 0.53
CA GLU A 6 8.28 -50.44 1.24
C GLU A 6 8.46 -50.48 2.76
N THR A 7 7.61 -49.74 3.48
CA THR A 7 7.64 -49.70 4.95
C THR A 7 6.80 -50.80 5.58
N ASP A 8 5.78 -51.31 4.88
CA ASP A 8 5.07 -52.54 5.21
C ASP A 8 4.82 -53.39 3.96
N VAL A 9 4.37 -54.64 4.12
CA VAL A 9 4.15 -55.53 2.98
C VAL A 9 3.13 -54.92 2.01
N ASP A 10 3.58 -54.64 0.78
CA ASP A 10 2.81 -54.07 -0.32
C ASP A 10 2.32 -52.62 -0.10
N CYS A 11 2.92 -51.85 0.83
CA CYS A 11 2.58 -50.44 1.05
C CYS A 11 3.72 -49.59 1.67
N GLY A 12 3.64 -48.27 1.48
CA GLY A 12 4.61 -47.29 1.99
C GLY A 12 5.85 -47.12 1.11
N GLY A 13 6.72 -46.18 1.45
CA GLY A 13 7.83 -45.77 0.59
C GLY A 13 7.36 -44.91 -0.59
N THR A 14 8.24 -44.71 -1.57
CA THR A 14 7.99 -43.80 -2.71
C THR A 14 7.23 -44.45 -3.86
N LYS A 15 7.26 -45.78 -3.98
CA LYS A 15 6.73 -46.52 -5.12
C LYS A 15 5.41 -47.24 -4.87
N CYS A 16 5.07 -47.52 -3.62
CA CYS A 16 3.87 -48.29 -3.29
C CYS A 16 2.75 -47.40 -2.77
N PRO A 17 1.49 -47.88 -2.82
CA PRO A 17 0.36 -47.15 -2.24
C PRO A 17 0.59 -46.89 -0.74
N LYS A 18 -0.01 -45.81 -0.24
CA LYS A 18 0.02 -45.50 1.19
C LYS A 18 -0.60 -46.63 2.02
N CYS A 19 -0.01 -46.91 3.17
CA CYS A 19 -0.42 -47.92 4.13
C CYS A 19 -1.68 -47.52 4.90
N ARG A 20 -2.58 -48.49 5.14
CA ARG A 20 -3.73 -48.34 6.04
C ARG A 20 -3.29 -48.28 7.51
N ASP A 21 -4.19 -47.87 8.38
CA ASP A 21 -3.97 -47.87 9.82
C ASP A 21 -3.48 -49.24 10.32
N THR A 22 -2.70 -49.24 11.39
CA THR A 22 -1.98 -50.35 12.03
C THR A 22 -0.81 -50.96 11.25
N LYS A 23 -0.50 -50.45 10.04
CA LYS A 23 0.64 -50.88 9.23
C LYS A 23 1.91 -50.14 9.58
N ASN A 24 3.07 -50.73 9.28
CA ASN A 24 4.37 -50.13 9.57
C ASN A 24 4.69 -48.95 8.65
N CYS A 25 5.28 -47.90 9.22
CA CYS A 25 5.70 -46.70 8.50
C CYS A 25 7.05 -46.21 9.03
N THR A 26 7.77 -45.43 8.23
CA THR A 26 8.98 -44.71 8.68
C THR A 26 8.84 -43.20 8.52
N ALA A 27 7.88 -42.74 7.71
CA ALA A 27 7.51 -41.35 7.51
C ALA A 27 5.99 -41.17 7.42
N CYS A 28 5.52 -39.96 7.71
CA CYS A 28 4.10 -39.58 7.63
C CYS A 28 3.49 -39.80 6.24
N TYR A 29 4.28 -39.63 5.18
CA TYR A 29 3.83 -39.86 3.80
C TYR A 29 3.44 -41.33 3.53
N ASP A 30 3.99 -42.29 4.29
CA ASP A 30 3.72 -43.72 4.11
C ASP A 30 2.30 -44.09 4.48
N CYS A 31 1.59 -43.28 5.27
CA CYS A 31 0.27 -43.61 5.82
C CYS A 31 -0.85 -42.91 5.05
N ILE A 32 -1.97 -43.61 4.83
CA ILE A 32 -3.19 -43.02 4.25
C ILE A 32 -3.69 -41.86 5.13
N SER A 33 -3.62 -42.03 6.45
CA SER A 33 -3.92 -41.00 7.45
C SER A 33 -2.95 -39.84 7.47
N GLY A 34 -1.78 -39.97 6.83
CA GLY A 34 -0.70 -38.97 6.92
C GLY A 34 0.06 -38.99 8.24
N ILE A 35 -0.22 -39.95 9.15
CA ILE A 35 0.36 -39.96 10.49
C ILE A 35 1.12 -41.26 10.72
N CYS A 36 2.44 -41.13 10.89
CA CYS A 36 3.31 -42.22 11.33
C CYS A 36 3.75 -41.98 12.78
N ARG A 37 3.22 -42.75 13.73
CA ARG A 37 3.57 -42.62 15.16
C ARG A 37 4.05 -43.97 15.69
N ASN A 38 5.21 -43.97 16.37
CA ASN A 38 5.84 -45.19 16.87
C ASN A 38 5.99 -46.29 15.79
N ASN A 39 6.41 -45.89 14.58
CA ASN A 39 6.56 -46.75 13.39
C ASN A 39 5.26 -47.43 12.92
N MET A 40 4.09 -46.92 13.30
CA MET A 40 2.80 -47.46 12.91
C MET A 40 1.89 -46.35 12.38
N CYS A 41 1.21 -46.62 11.27
CA CYS A 41 0.13 -45.79 10.76
C CYS A 41 -1.01 -45.83 11.75
N ILE A 42 -1.43 -44.69 12.27
CA ILE A 42 -2.58 -44.60 13.16
C ILE A 42 -3.73 -43.93 12.42
N PRO A 43 -4.99 -44.23 12.78
CA PRO A 43 -6.14 -43.53 12.23
C PRO A 43 -5.97 -42.03 12.43
N ASN A 44 -6.42 -41.25 11.46
CA ASN A 44 -6.61 -39.80 11.62
C ASN A 44 -7.85 -39.52 12.49
N ASP A 45 -7.92 -40.17 13.65
CA ASP A 45 -8.99 -40.01 14.66
C ASP A 45 -8.57 -38.99 15.72
N HIS A 46 -7.30 -38.61 15.74
CA HIS A 46 -6.81 -37.63 16.69
C HIS A 46 -7.46 -36.26 16.45
N CYS A 47 -7.83 -35.95 15.20
CA CYS A 47 -8.61 -34.78 14.81
C CYS A 47 -10.14 -34.86 15.07
N LEU A 48 -10.65 -35.91 15.73
CA LEU A 48 -12.09 -36.09 16.02
C LEU A 48 -12.36 -36.74 17.40
N ASN A 49 -11.34 -36.82 18.25
CA ASN A 49 -11.38 -37.52 19.54
C ASN A 49 -11.79 -36.62 20.72
N LYS A 50 -12.11 -35.35 20.46
CA LYS A 50 -12.58 -34.35 21.43
C LYS A 50 -11.59 -34.00 22.54
N ILE A 51 -10.33 -34.35 22.36
CA ILE A 51 -9.24 -33.89 23.21
C ILE A 51 -8.28 -33.08 22.34
N THR A 52 -7.31 -32.39 22.96
CA THR A 52 -6.21 -31.77 22.21
C THR A 52 -5.01 -32.69 22.31
N ASP A 53 -4.59 -33.29 21.20
CA ASP A 53 -3.43 -34.16 21.18
C ASP A 53 -2.57 -33.99 19.90
N ASN A 54 -1.43 -34.69 19.87
CA ASN A 54 -0.52 -34.73 18.72
C ASN A 54 -0.13 -33.34 18.15
N ASP A 55 -0.48 -33.06 16.91
CA ASP A 55 -0.17 -31.81 16.20
C ASP A 55 -1.31 -30.79 16.24
N GLU A 56 -2.41 -31.09 16.93
CA GLU A 56 -3.54 -30.17 17.08
C GLU A 56 -3.16 -28.92 17.87
N THR A 57 -3.81 -27.81 17.51
CA THR A 57 -3.66 -26.56 18.24
C THR A 57 -4.85 -26.24 19.12
N ASP A 58 -6.04 -26.75 18.77
CA ASP A 58 -7.23 -26.81 19.63
C ASP A 58 -7.91 -28.18 19.43
N ILE A 59 -8.90 -28.50 20.25
CA ILE A 59 -9.64 -29.76 20.18
C ILE A 59 -10.12 -30.02 18.75
N ASP A 60 -9.69 -31.15 18.17
CA ASP A 60 -10.12 -31.65 16.86
C ASP A 60 -9.72 -30.74 15.67
N CYS A 61 -8.75 -29.83 15.84
CA CYS A 61 -8.36 -28.89 14.79
C CYS A 61 -6.94 -28.30 14.91
N GLY A 62 -6.44 -27.78 13.78
CA GLY A 62 -5.12 -27.15 13.67
C GLY A 62 -3.98 -28.15 13.51
N GLY A 63 -2.76 -27.67 13.28
CA GLY A 63 -1.66 -28.54 12.90
C GLY A 63 -1.65 -28.87 11.41
N LEU A 64 -0.83 -29.87 11.05
CA LEU A 64 -0.61 -30.23 9.65
C LEU A 64 -1.62 -31.29 9.15
N GLN A 65 -2.14 -32.11 10.06
CA GLN A 65 -2.96 -33.29 9.73
C GLN A 65 -4.45 -33.13 10.02
N CYS A 66 -4.86 -32.08 10.74
CA CYS A 66 -6.26 -31.82 11.09
C CYS A 66 -6.92 -30.71 10.28
N PRO A 67 -8.26 -30.67 10.25
CA PRO A 67 -8.99 -29.52 9.72
C PRO A 67 -8.56 -28.24 10.42
N LYS A 68 -8.61 -27.13 9.70
CA LYS A 68 -8.30 -25.82 10.26
C LYS A 68 -9.31 -25.46 11.35
N CYS A 69 -8.80 -24.85 12.41
CA CYS A 69 -9.57 -24.30 13.51
C CYS A 69 -10.41 -23.09 13.09
N GLY A 70 -11.66 -23.05 13.57
CA GLY A 70 -12.54 -21.89 13.44
C GLY A 70 -12.18 -20.76 14.40
N ASP A 71 -12.98 -19.71 14.37
CA ASP A 71 -12.74 -18.49 15.15
C ASP A 71 -12.63 -18.75 16.65
N MET A 72 -11.77 -17.97 17.32
CA MET A 72 -11.46 -17.99 18.75
C MET A 72 -10.86 -19.31 19.29
N LYS A 73 -10.56 -20.26 18.40
CA LYS A 73 -9.82 -21.49 18.71
C LYS A 73 -8.33 -21.23 18.84
N ASN A 74 -7.64 -22.09 19.58
CA ASN A 74 -6.21 -22.01 19.77
C ASN A 74 -5.44 -22.33 18.48
N CYS A 75 -4.32 -21.63 18.26
CA CYS A 75 -3.45 -21.80 17.11
C CYS A 75 -1.98 -21.53 17.49
N ASN A 76 -1.06 -22.08 16.72
CA ASN A 76 0.37 -21.80 16.82
C ASN A 76 0.89 -21.07 15.57
N VAL A 77 0.29 -21.32 14.41
CA VAL A 77 0.63 -20.70 13.14
C VAL A 77 -0.63 -20.32 12.36
N SER A 78 -0.49 -19.36 11.45
CA SER A 78 -1.57 -18.92 10.55
C SER A 78 -2.26 -20.06 9.80
N ALA A 79 -1.53 -21.13 9.44
CA ALA A 79 -2.07 -22.27 8.72
C ALA A 79 -3.10 -23.08 9.53
N ASP A 80 -3.07 -22.97 10.86
CA ASP A 80 -3.99 -23.67 11.76
C ASP A 80 -5.42 -23.12 11.67
N CYS A 81 -5.61 -21.89 11.19
CA CYS A 81 -6.89 -21.19 11.21
C CYS A 81 -7.57 -21.20 9.85
N ILE A 82 -8.89 -21.38 9.81
CA ILE A 82 -9.70 -21.32 8.56
C ILE A 82 -9.38 -20.03 7.80
N ASN A 83 -9.19 -18.96 8.56
CA ASN A 83 -9.05 -17.59 8.09
C ASN A 83 -7.59 -17.20 7.79
N GLY A 84 -6.63 -18.09 8.08
CA GLY A 84 -5.21 -17.81 7.89
C GLY A 84 -4.59 -16.84 8.91
N SER A 85 -5.32 -16.43 9.95
CA SER A 85 -4.85 -15.45 10.95
C SER A 85 -4.76 -16.07 12.34
N CYS A 86 -3.54 -16.21 12.85
CA CYS A 86 -3.26 -16.66 14.21
C CYS A 86 -2.57 -15.54 14.99
N ILE A 87 -3.28 -14.91 15.92
CA ILE A 87 -2.79 -13.76 16.70
C ILE A 87 -3.00 -14.07 18.18
N ASN A 88 -1.98 -13.85 19.01
CA ASN A 88 -2.01 -14.15 20.44
C ASN A 88 -2.49 -15.60 20.74
N HIS A 89 -2.04 -16.56 19.94
CA HIS A 89 -2.44 -17.97 20.00
C HIS A 89 -3.93 -18.24 19.77
N LYS A 90 -4.65 -17.31 19.12
CA LYS A 90 -6.05 -17.47 18.75
C LYS A 90 -6.30 -17.27 17.26
N CYS A 91 -7.12 -18.14 16.69
CA CYS A 91 -7.67 -17.97 15.36
C CYS A 91 -8.63 -16.79 15.38
N ILE A 92 -8.21 -15.68 14.81
CA ILE A 92 -9.07 -14.50 14.72
C ILE A 92 -9.99 -14.70 13.51
N PRO A 93 -11.29 -14.36 13.60
CA PRO A 93 -12.19 -14.26 12.45
C PRO A 93 -11.48 -13.64 11.25
N ALA A 94 -11.78 -14.11 10.04
CA ALA A 94 -11.32 -13.46 8.82
C ALA A 94 -11.82 -12.03 8.94
N GLU A 95 -10.89 -11.11 9.18
CA GLU A 95 -11.26 -9.77 9.60
C GLU A 95 -12.16 -9.21 8.54
N SER A 96 -13.33 -8.77 8.98
CA SER A 96 -14.42 -8.48 8.09
C SER A 96 -14.22 -7.13 7.41
N CYS A 97 -13.02 -6.87 6.89
CA CYS A 97 -12.61 -5.65 6.21
C CYS A 97 -13.39 -5.39 4.90
N THR A 98 -14.52 -6.06 4.67
CA THR A 98 -15.41 -5.96 3.51
C THR A 98 -16.88 -6.36 3.83
N ASP A 99 -17.26 -6.60 5.09
CA ASP A 99 -18.63 -7.05 5.44
C ASP A 99 -19.62 -5.91 5.71
N ASN A 100 -19.18 -4.66 5.58
CA ASN A 100 -19.93 -3.42 5.83
C ASN A 100 -20.40 -3.27 7.29
N VAL A 101 -19.75 -3.96 8.23
CA VAL A 101 -20.06 -3.87 9.66
C VAL A 101 -18.78 -3.57 10.43
N LYS A 102 -18.73 -2.41 11.10
CA LYS A 102 -17.62 -2.08 12.01
C LYS A 102 -17.47 -3.15 13.10
N ASN A 103 -16.45 -4.00 12.98
CA ASN A 103 -16.21 -5.09 13.92
C ASN A 103 -14.71 -5.38 14.12
N GLN A 104 -14.40 -6.22 15.11
CA GLN A 104 -13.03 -6.60 15.48
C GLN A 104 -12.09 -5.39 15.67
N ASP A 105 -10.99 -5.32 14.90
CA ASP A 105 -9.94 -4.30 15.01
C ASP A 105 -10.21 -3.07 14.12
N GLU A 106 -11.35 -3.02 13.44
CA GLU A 106 -11.70 -1.91 12.55
C GLU A 106 -11.92 -0.60 13.30
N THR A 107 -11.26 0.46 12.82
CA THR A 107 -11.50 1.80 13.35
C THR A 107 -12.63 2.52 12.63
N ASP A 108 -12.92 2.15 11.39
CA ASP A 108 -14.12 2.48 10.65
C ASP A 108 -14.61 1.26 9.86
N VAL A 109 -15.85 1.26 9.39
CA VAL A 109 -16.46 0.15 8.64
C VAL A 109 -15.51 -0.29 7.52
N ASP A 110 -15.10 -1.57 7.56
CA ASP A 110 -14.25 -2.23 6.58
C ASP A 110 -12.80 -1.69 6.48
N CYS A 111 -12.32 -0.91 7.45
CA CYS A 111 -10.97 -0.35 7.41
C CYS A 111 -10.35 0.02 8.77
N GLY A 112 -9.02 0.20 8.75
CA GLY A 112 -8.24 0.67 9.90
C GLY A 112 -7.75 -0.47 10.79
N GLY A 113 -7.30 -0.12 11.99
CA GLY A 113 -6.66 -1.08 12.89
C GLY A 113 -5.30 -1.55 12.41
N THR A 114 -4.83 -2.63 13.02
CA THR A 114 -3.55 -3.29 12.74
C THR A 114 -3.61 -4.30 11.60
N ILE A 115 -4.81 -4.79 11.27
CA ILE A 115 -4.99 -5.94 10.39
C ILE A 115 -5.76 -5.61 9.11
N CYS A 116 -6.76 -4.71 9.15
CA CYS A 116 -7.50 -4.28 7.95
C CYS A 116 -6.74 -3.23 7.11
N THR A 117 -7.20 -3.04 5.86
CA THR A 117 -6.61 -2.01 5.00
C THR A 117 -6.81 -0.63 5.62
N LYS A 118 -5.81 0.24 5.45
CA LYS A 118 -5.84 1.59 6.04
C LYS A 118 -7.03 2.40 5.50
N CYS A 119 -7.74 3.05 6.41
CA CYS A 119 -8.85 3.92 6.12
C CYS A 119 -8.47 5.12 5.25
N GLY A 120 -9.33 5.46 4.28
CA GLY A 120 -9.21 6.66 3.47
C GLY A 120 -9.57 7.93 4.25
N SER A 121 -9.47 9.09 3.60
CA SER A 121 -9.84 10.37 4.22
C SER A 121 -11.32 10.39 4.66
N SER A 122 -11.62 11.10 5.74
CA SER A 122 -12.94 11.22 6.38
C SER A 122 -13.47 9.96 7.07
N LYS A 123 -12.62 8.95 7.25
CA LYS A 123 -12.97 7.70 7.95
C LYS A 123 -12.48 7.71 9.39
N SER A 124 -13.15 7.00 10.28
CA SER A 124 -12.80 6.95 11.71
C SER A 124 -11.46 6.24 11.97
N CYS A 125 -10.67 6.74 12.92
CA CYS A 125 -9.37 6.19 13.31
C CYS A 125 -9.13 6.32 14.81
N THR A 126 -8.26 5.46 15.36
CA THR A 126 -7.80 5.56 16.75
C THR A 126 -6.33 5.94 16.84
N GLN A 127 -5.56 5.66 15.78
CA GLN A 127 -4.14 5.93 15.68
C GLN A 127 -3.72 6.20 14.22
N ALA A 128 -2.55 6.80 14.06
CA ALA A 128 -2.01 7.20 12.77
C ALA A 128 -1.87 6.04 11.77
N SER A 129 -1.58 4.82 12.24
CA SER A 129 -1.44 3.64 11.38
C SER A 129 -2.74 3.23 10.69
N ASP A 130 -3.89 3.62 11.26
CA ASP A 130 -5.21 3.25 10.75
C ASP A 130 -5.53 3.99 9.45
N CYS A 131 -4.83 5.09 9.17
CA CYS A 131 -5.11 5.97 8.05
C CYS A 131 -4.12 5.78 6.90
N SER A 132 -4.62 5.74 5.67
CA SER A 132 -3.79 5.67 4.46
C SER A 132 -2.84 6.87 4.36
N SER A 133 -3.24 8.01 4.93
CA SER A 133 -2.46 9.23 5.08
C SER A 133 -1.37 9.17 6.16
N GLY A 134 -1.40 8.17 7.04
CA GLY A 134 -0.56 8.11 8.24
C GLY A 134 -0.92 9.16 9.30
N TYR A 135 -2.09 9.80 9.21
CA TYR A 135 -2.51 10.86 10.13
C TYR A 135 -3.98 10.69 10.55
N CYS A 136 -4.16 10.54 11.86
CA CYS A 136 -5.46 10.52 12.52
C CYS A 136 -5.62 11.85 13.28
N ASP A 137 -6.67 12.62 12.98
CA ASP A 137 -6.88 13.96 13.54
C ASP A 137 -7.45 13.91 14.98
N SER A 138 -7.57 15.09 15.61
CA SER A 138 -8.11 15.22 16.97
C SER A 138 -9.57 14.78 17.10
N ASN A 139 -10.30 14.71 15.99
CA ASN A 139 -11.70 14.26 15.94
C ASN A 139 -11.79 12.75 15.70
N HIS A 140 -10.68 12.01 15.75
CA HIS A 140 -10.61 10.58 15.47
C HIS A 140 -11.00 10.26 14.02
N VAL A 141 -10.58 11.11 13.08
CA VAL A 141 -10.84 10.97 11.65
C VAL A 141 -9.54 11.01 10.84
N CYS A 142 -9.40 10.07 9.91
CA CYS A 142 -8.34 10.04 8.93
C CYS A 142 -8.43 11.26 8.05
N SER A 143 -7.40 12.08 8.10
CA SER A 143 -7.22 13.17 7.16
C SER A 143 -5.84 13.03 6.55
N ASN A 144 -5.64 13.57 5.36
CA ASN A 144 -4.27 13.87 4.98
C ASN A 144 -3.68 14.79 6.06
N PRO A 145 -2.41 14.62 6.46
CA PRO A 145 -1.75 15.64 7.24
C PRO A 145 -1.79 16.90 6.37
N THR A 146 -2.76 17.78 6.63
CA THR A 146 -2.55 19.19 6.41
C THR A 146 -1.30 19.48 7.20
N VAL A 147 -0.18 19.68 6.52
CA VAL A 147 1.10 20.05 7.13
C VAL A 147 0.75 21.10 8.17
N ALA A 148 0.78 20.70 9.44
CA ALA A 148 0.47 21.57 10.55
C ALA A 148 1.63 22.55 10.59
N THR A 149 1.44 23.68 9.93
CA THR A 149 1.97 24.92 10.45
C THR A 149 1.49 25.00 11.90
N THR A 150 2.44 24.98 12.82
CA THR A 150 2.30 25.10 14.28
C THR A 150 1.31 26.20 14.69
N PRO A 151 0.73 26.12 15.91
CA PRO A 151 -0.63 26.54 16.23
C PRO A 151 -0.91 28.01 15.93
N ALA A 152 -2.17 28.26 15.55
CA ALA A 152 -2.75 29.57 15.33
C ALA A 152 -2.41 30.57 16.44
N ASN A 153 -1.38 31.37 16.22
CA ASN A 153 -1.39 32.77 16.61
C ASN A 153 -2.26 33.50 15.56
N PRO A 154 -3.21 34.39 15.89
CA PRO A 154 -4.17 34.97 14.93
C PRO A 154 -3.56 35.95 13.91
N THR A 155 -2.27 35.85 13.60
CA THR A 155 -1.55 36.84 12.78
C THR A 155 -0.62 36.25 11.72
N THR A 156 -0.64 34.94 11.43
CA THR A 156 0.16 34.40 10.31
C THR A 156 -0.52 34.67 8.95
N PRO A 157 0.19 35.26 7.96
CA PRO A 157 -0.40 35.61 6.68
C PRO A 157 -0.79 34.35 5.89
N SER A 158 -1.86 34.44 5.11
CA SER A 158 -2.23 33.49 4.05
C SER A 158 -0.99 33.04 3.26
N PRO A 159 -0.89 31.77 2.79
CA PRO A 159 0.21 31.36 1.93
C PRO A 159 0.30 32.29 0.72
N ALA A 160 1.53 32.71 0.41
CA ALA A 160 1.86 33.64 -0.67
C ALA A 160 1.39 33.13 -2.06
N VAL A 161 1.13 31.83 -2.19
CA VAL A 161 0.69 31.16 -3.43
C VAL A 161 -0.18 29.95 -3.09
N SER A 162 -1.30 29.79 -3.78
CA SER A 162 -2.05 28.53 -3.83
C SER A 162 -1.59 27.69 -5.02
N VAL A 163 -1.27 26.42 -4.78
CA VAL A 163 -0.82 25.47 -5.81
C VAL A 163 -1.89 24.41 -6.02
N THR A 164 -2.28 24.18 -7.28
CA THR A 164 -3.22 23.13 -7.67
C THR A 164 -2.65 22.29 -8.79
N THR A 165 -2.89 20.98 -8.78
CA THR A 165 -2.45 20.05 -9.82
C THR A 165 -3.61 19.65 -10.73
N SER A 166 -3.30 19.28 -11.97
CA SER A 166 -4.27 18.66 -12.87
C SER A 166 -3.57 17.66 -13.79
N VAL A 167 -4.20 16.50 -13.97
CA VAL A 167 -3.69 15.41 -14.81
C VAL A 167 -4.68 15.13 -15.93
N SER A 168 -4.17 14.93 -17.15
CA SER A 168 -4.96 14.50 -18.30
C SER A 168 -4.17 13.45 -19.07
N THR A 169 -4.62 12.20 -19.03
CA THR A 169 -3.96 11.06 -19.68
C THR A 169 -4.87 10.38 -20.69
N SER A 170 -4.28 9.98 -21.81
CA SER A 170 -4.86 9.10 -22.83
C SER A 170 -3.91 7.92 -23.07
N ASN A 171 -4.24 7.04 -24.02
CA ASN A 171 -3.38 5.92 -24.36
C ASN A 171 -2.08 6.34 -25.09
N TYR A 172 -2.02 7.54 -25.65
CA TYR A 172 -0.89 7.97 -26.49
C TYR A 172 -0.18 9.21 -25.97
N TYR A 173 -0.80 9.89 -25.00
CA TYR A 173 -0.40 11.22 -24.61
C TYR A 173 -0.87 11.52 -23.19
N GLY A 174 -0.02 12.14 -22.38
CA GLY A 174 -0.33 12.59 -21.04
C GLY A 174 0.19 13.99 -20.75
N THR A 175 -0.52 14.71 -19.88
CA THR A 175 -0.05 15.96 -19.28
C THR A 175 -0.28 16.01 -17.80
N GLU A 176 0.73 16.54 -17.11
CA GLU A 176 0.69 16.89 -15.70
C GLU A 176 0.97 18.37 -15.56
N SER A 177 0.04 19.11 -14.94
CA SER A 177 0.14 20.56 -14.84
C SER A 177 0.10 21.04 -13.40
N ILE A 178 0.99 21.97 -13.07
CA ILE A 178 1.00 22.75 -11.84
C ILE A 178 0.45 24.13 -12.15
N SER A 179 -0.60 24.55 -11.44
CA SER A 179 -1.14 25.91 -11.50
C SER A 179 -0.90 26.66 -10.20
N LEU A 180 -0.31 27.84 -10.31
CA LEU A 180 0.00 28.76 -9.23
C LEU A 180 -0.96 29.93 -9.25
N ARG A 181 -1.52 30.25 -8.07
CA ARG A 181 -2.31 31.46 -7.82
C ARG A 181 -1.65 32.28 -6.72
N PRO A 182 -0.75 33.22 -7.06
CA PRO A 182 -0.09 34.07 -6.07
C PRO A 182 -1.08 35.02 -5.39
N SER A 183 -1.02 35.06 -4.07
CA SER A 183 -1.68 36.07 -3.23
C SER A 183 -0.78 37.28 -2.98
N THR A 184 0.52 37.17 -3.29
CA THR A 184 1.51 38.25 -3.24
C THR A 184 2.37 38.26 -4.51
N ILE A 185 3.22 39.28 -4.67
CA ILE A 185 4.19 39.31 -5.78
C ILE A 185 5.35 38.36 -5.49
N LEU A 186 5.70 37.55 -6.49
CA LEU A 186 6.82 36.61 -6.48
C LEU A 186 7.98 37.14 -7.32
N SER A 187 9.18 37.05 -6.74
CA SER A 187 10.46 37.44 -7.31
C SER A 187 11.20 36.30 -8.00
N ASN A 188 10.92 35.06 -7.57
CA ASN A 188 11.50 33.85 -8.15
C ASN A 188 10.55 32.66 -8.01
N VAL A 189 10.51 31.81 -9.03
CA VAL A 189 9.74 30.56 -9.03
C VAL A 189 10.56 29.46 -9.68
N ILE A 190 10.63 28.31 -9.01
CA ILE A 190 11.21 27.08 -9.52
C ILE A 190 10.16 25.98 -9.39
N ILE A 191 9.80 25.36 -10.50
CA ILE A 191 8.87 24.23 -10.54
C ILE A 191 9.63 23.04 -11.09
N VAL A 192 9.60 21.93 -10.35
CA VAL A 192 10.13 20.64 -10.79
C VAL A 192 8.97 19.64 -10.76
N VAL A 193 8.76 18.95 -11.87
CA VAL A 193 7.78 17.85 -12.00
C VAL A 193 8.54 16.60 -12.40
N THR A 194 8.27 15.48 -11.74
CA THR A 194 8.91 14.20 -12.01
C THR A 194 7.86 13.17 -12.32
N VAL A 195 7.93 12.63 -13.54
CA VAL A 195 7.02 11.65 -14.12
C VAL A 195 7.74 10.31 -14.22
N GLN A 196 7.27 9.28 -13.52
CA GLN A 196 7.84 7.93 -13.48
C GLN A 196 7.54 7.16 -14.77
N LYS A 197 8.53 6.49 -15.38
CA LYS A 197 8.35 5.78 -16.67
C LYS A 197 7.79 4.37 -16.50
N THR A 198 6.68 4.21 -15.79
CA THR A 198 6.08 2.89 -15.53
C THR A 198 5.62 2.18 -16.81
N VAL A 199 5.22 2.95 -17.84
CA VAL A 199 4.78 2.44 -19.16
C VAL A 199 5.59 3.02 -20.34
N GLY A 200 6.82 3.44 -20.07
CA GLY A 200 7.72 3.96 -21.11
C GLY A 200 7.35 5.36 -21.61
N ALA A 201 6.81 6.21 -20.73
CA ALA A 201 6.58 7.63 -21.04
C ALA A 201 7.84 8.30 -21.57
N LYS A 202 7.69 9.12 -22.60
CA LYS A 202 8.80 9.85 -23.22
C LYS A 202 8.52 11.32 -23.21
N TRP A 203 9.54 12.11 -22.89
CA TRP A 203 9.43 13.55 -23.01
C TRP A 203 9.02 13.95 -24.44
N THR A 204 7.98 14.78 -24.55
CA THR A 204 7.57 15.35 -25.86
C THR A 204 7.38 16.84 -25.86
N GLY A 205 7.13 17.44 -24.70
CA GLY A 205 7.12 18.89 -24.60
C GLY A 205 7.01 19.39 -23.18
N MET A 206 7.11 20.71 -23.05
CA MET A 206 6.79 21.42 -21.83
C MET A 206 6.27 22.79 -22.21
N PHE A 207 5.27 23.27 -21.47
CA PHE A 207 4.64 24.54 -21.74
C PHE A 207 4.45 25.31 -20.45
N ASN A 208 4.44 26.62 -20.57
CA ASN A 208 4.09 27.50 -19.47
C ASN A 208 3.38 28.75 -20.00
N ASN A 209 2.53 29.37 -19.19
CA ASN A 209 1.86 30.63 -19.54
C ASN A 209 2.42 31.82 -18.73
N PHE A 210 3.63 31.70 -18.19
CA PHE A 210 4.27 32.79 -17.47
C PHE A 210 4.61 33.92 -18.45
N PRO A 211 4.68 35.18 -17.99
CA PRO A 211 4.98 36.31 -18.86
C PRO A 211 6.24 36.07 -19.72
N GLY A 212 6.14 36.38 -21.02
CA GLY A 212 7.05 35.86 -22.06
C GLY A 212 8.54 36.01 -21.76
N GLY A 213 9.27 34.89 -21.71
CA GLY A 213 10.71 34.81 -21.47
C GLY A 213 11.14 34.75 -20.00
N SER A 214 10.17 34.81 -19.07
CA SER A 214 10.46 34.82 -17.63
C SER A 214 10.82 33.45 -17.06
N MET A 215 10.72 32.38 -17.85
CA MET A 215 11.05 31.01 -17.41
C MET A 215 12.07 30.38 -18.36
N THR A 216 13.11 29.80 -17.76
CA THR A 216 13.99 28.82 -18.40
C THR A 216 13.42 27.43 -18.22
N GLU A 217 13.46 26.66 -19.30
CA GLU A 217 12.86 25.34 -19.43
C GLU A 217 13.95 24.31 -19.66
N SER A 218 13.94 23.23 -18.89
CA SER A 218 14.89 22.13 -19.03
C SER A 218 14.24 20.81 -18.64
N HIS A 219 14.63 19.72 -19.30
CA HIS A 219 14.23 18.36 -18.94
C HIS A 219 15.45 17.45 -18.78
N ASP A 220 15.25 16.39 -18.00
CA ASP A 220 16.12 15.21 -17.96
C ASP A 220 15.25 13.96 -18.15
N ASP A 221 15.49 13.24 -19.24
CA ASP A 221 14.86 11.96 -19.53
C ASP A 221 15.90 10.87 -19.31
N ASN A 222 15.94 10.33 -18.10
CA ASN A 222 16.71 9.15 -17.79
C ASN A 222 15.75 7.94 -17.78
N GLY A 223 16.16 6.77 -18.27
CA GLY A 223 15.23 5.66 -18.56
C GLY A 223 14.26 5.21 -17.44
N ALA A 224 14.40 5.71 -16.21
CA ALA A 224 13.47 5.52 -15.09
C ALA A 224 12.39 6.61 -14.96
N GLN A 225 12.68 7.88 -15.25
CA GLN A 225 11.75 9.00 -15.07
C GLN A 225 12.06 10.16 -16.02
N VAL A 226 11.04 10.99 -16.30
CA VAL A 226 11.21 12.28 -16.96
C VAL A 226 11.08 13.38 -15.92
N THR A 227 12.12 14.21 -15.77
CA THR A 227 12.11 15.36 -14.87
C THR A 227 12.00 16.64 -15.68
N TYR A 228 10.99 17.45 -15.41
CA TYR A 228 10.71 18.73 -16.05
C TYR A 228 11.04 19.84 -15.06
N THR A 229 11.77 20.86 -15.48
CA THR A 229 12.16 21.97 -14.62
C THR A 229 11.91 23.30 -15.32
N TRP A 230 11.08 24.13 -14.68
CA TRP A 230 10.90 25.54 -15.02
C TRP A 230 11.56 26.39 -13.94
N ARG A 231 12.50 27.25 -14.32
CA ARG A 231 13.15 28.20 -13.41
C ARG A 231 12.95 29.61 -13.90
N SER A 232 12.47 30.50 -13.05
CA SER A 232 12.32 31.89 -13.45
C SER A 232 13.68 32.55 -13.70
N THR A 233 13.80 33.28 -14.80
CA THR A 233 14.93 34.18 -15.03
C THR A 233 14.76 35.39 -14.10
N GLY A 234 15.83 35.78 -13.40
CA GLY A 234 15.73 36.78 -12.32
C GLY A 234 15.01 38.07 -12.75
N GLY A 235 14.27 38.68 -11.81
CA GLY A 235 13.40 39.84 -12.11
C GLY A 235 11.96 39.47 -12.46
N LEU A 236 11.55 38.22 -12.19
CA LEU A 236 10.14 37.85 -12.22
C LEU A 236 9.38 38.74 -11.23
N SER A 237 8.26 39.33 -11.64
CA SER A 237 7.34 40.03 -10.75
C SER A 237 5.92 39.60 -11.10
N ILE A 238 5.53 38.44 -10.55
CA ILE A 238 4.18 37.88 -10.75
C ILE A 238 3.36 37.99 -9.45
N GLY A 239 2.31 38.81 -9.45
CA GLY A 239 1.30 38.96 -8.39
C GLY A 239 0.21 39.96 -8.85
N SER A 240 -0.97 40.15 -8.24
CA SER A 240 -1.74 39.46 -7.17
C SER A 240 -3.26 39.58 -7.41
N VAL A 241 -3.74 39.64 -8.67
CA VAL A 241 -5.20 39.56 -8.95
C VAL A 241 -5.51 38.82 -10.25
N GLY A 242 -6.07 37.61 -10.14
CA GLY A 242 -6.72 36.89 -11.25
C GLY A 242 -5.84 36.07 -12.19
N GLY A 243 -4.50 36.21 -12.16
CA GLY A 243 -3.59 35.41 -12.97
C GLY A 243 -3.42 33.98 -12.42
N SER A 244 -3.74 32.97 -13.23
CA SER A 244 -3.36 31.57 -12.98
C SER A 244 -2.15 31.24 -13.84
N TYR A 245 -1.02 30.95 -13.21
CA TYR A 245 0.22 30.61 -13.91
C TYR A 245 0.42 29.11 -13.90
N THR A 246 0.43 28.51 -15.07
CA THR A 246 0.48 27.06 -15.25
C THR A 246 1.79 26.66 -15.91
N ALA A 247 2.40 25.60 -15.40
CA ALA A 247 3.49 24.86 -16.02
C ALA A 247 2.99 23.44 -16.29
N THR A 248 3.14 22.97 -17.53
CA THR A 248 2.59 21.70 -18.00
C THR A 248 3.70 20.82 -18.56
N ALA A 249 3.93 19.70 -17.89
CA ALA A 249 4.75 18.59 -18.40
C ALA A 249 3.93 17.82 -19.44
N GLN A 250 4.51 17.59 -20.62
CA GLN A 250 3.91 16.82 -21.70
C GLN A 250 4.78 15.60 -22.03
N PHE A 251 4.14 14.43 -22.12
CA PHE A 251 4.80 13.18 -22.45
C PHE A 251 3.94 12.29 -23.36
N ASP A 252 4.62 11.53 -24.22
CA ASP A 252 3.99 10.52 -25.07
C ASP A 252 3.95 9.16 -24.39
N LEU A 253 2.94 8.37 -24.73
CA LEU A 253 2.66 7.05 -24.18
C LEU A 253 2.52 6.01 -25.31
N ILE A 254 2.75 4.74 -24.98
CA ILE A 254 2.82 3.65 -25.97
C ILE A 254 1.57 2.77 -25.89
N GLY A 255 0.40 3.38 -26.10
CA GLY A 255 -0.89 2.68 -26.15
C GLY A 255 -1.51 2.33 -24.79
N THR A 256 -0.88 2.73 -23.68
CA THR A 256 -1.39 2.54 -22.31
C THR A 256 -1.29 3.84 -21.53
N ALA A 257 -2.36 4.20 -20.81
CA ALA A 257 -2.34 5.35 -19.91
C ALA A 257 -1.35 5.12 -18.77
N GLN A 258 -0.54 6.14 -18.46
CA GLN A 258 0.38 6.08 -17.33
C GLN A 258 -0.37 6.29 -16.01
N PRO A 259 -0.16 5.42 -14.99
CA PRO A 259 -0.59 5.71 -13.63
C PRO A 259 0.19 6.90 -13.05
N THR A 260 -0.48 7.79 -12.30
CA THR A 260 0.20 8.89 -11.59
C THR A 260 0.91 8.44 -10.31
N THR A 261 0.81 7.15 -9.98
CA THR A 261 1.40 6.56 -8.78
C THR A 261 2.92 6.71 -8.81
N GLY A 262 3.43 7.63 -7.99
CA GLY A 262 4.86 7.93 -7.89
C GLY A 262 5.28 9.23 -8.59
N ASP A 263 4.38 9.89 -9.30
CA ASP A 263 4.63 11.18 -9.91
C ASP A 263 4.63 12.27 -8.83
N THR A 264 5.62 13.17 -8.89
CA THR A 264 5.87 14.15 -7.81
C THR A 264 6.11 15.54 -8.37
N TYR A 265 5.85 16.55 -7.54
CA TYR A 265 6.23 17.92 -7.83
C TYR A 265 6.92 18.60 -6.65
N ASN A 266 7.74 19.58 -6.99
CA ASN A 266 8.40 20.49 -6.07
C ASN A 266 8.31 21.91 -6.62
N VAL A 267 7.63 22.80 -5.90
CA VAL A 267 7.49 24.21 -6.23
C VAL A 267 8.21 25.03 -5.17
N THR A 268 9.29 25.70 -5.54
CA THR A 268 9.98 26.67 -4.69
C THR A 268 9.65 28.07 -5.17
N ILE A 269 9.14 28.90 -4.27
CA ILE A 269 8.77 30.29 -4.55
C ILE A 269 9.60 31.23 -3.67
N THR A 270 9.95 32.39 -4.20
CA THR A 270 10.47 33.50 -3.41
C THR A 270 9.61 34.72 -3.67
N THR A 271 9.15 35.37 -2.61
CA THR A 271 8.38 36.61 -2.68
C THR A 271 9.30 37.82 -2.88
N ASP A 272 8.75 38.97 -3.25
CA ASP A 272 9.53 40.20 -3.46
C ASP A 272 10.24 40.72 -2.20
N ASN A 273 9.76 40.35 -1.02
CA ASN A 273 10.43 40.64 0.25
C ASN A 273 11.53 39.62 0.62
N GLY A 274 11.88 38.71 -0.31
CA GLY A 274 12.97 37.74 -0.16
C GLY A 274 12.63 36.52 0.70
N GLN A 275 11.36 36.28 1.03
CA GLN A 275 10.96 35.06 1.73
C GLN A 275 10.83 33.90 0.74
N THR A 276 11.54 32.80 0.99
CA THR A 276 11.47 31.59 0.17
C THR A 276 10.65 30.52 0.88
N SER A 277 9.75 29.87 0.16
CA SER A 277 9.03 28.68 0.63
C SER A 277 9.01 27.60 -0.44
N THR A 278 8.91 26.34 0.01
CA THR A 278 8.92 25.17 -0.86
C THR A 278 7.70 24.32 -0.57
N GLN A 279 6.96 23.94 -1.62
CA GLN A 279 5.81 23.05 -1.57
C GLN A 279 6.11 21.78 -2.36
N LEU A 280 5.96 20.64 -1.71
CA LEU A 280 6.15 19.31 -2.28
C LEU A 280 4.79 18.59 -2.36
N GLY A 281 4.61 17.72 -3.34
CA GLY A 281 3.42 16.89 -3.42
C GLY A 281 3.45 15.85 -4.53
N HIS A 282 2.29 15.24 -4.77
CA HIS A 282 2.04 14.19 -5.75
C HIS A 282 0.90 14.58 -6.70
N PHE A 283 0.87 13.97 -7.89
CA PHE A 283 -0.18 14.19 -8.90
C PHE A 283 -1.37 13.24 -8.76
#